data_AF-A0A8K9VES4-F1
#
_entry.id   AF-A0A8K9VES4-F1
#
_cell.length_a   1.000
_cell.length_b   1.000
_cell.length_c   1.000
_cell.angle_alpha   90.00
_cell.angle_beta   90.00
_cell.angle_gamma   90.00
#
_symmetry.space_group_name_H-M   'P 1'
#
loop_
_entity.id
_entity.type
_entity.pdbx_description
1 polymer ?
#
loop_
_entity_poly.entity_id
_entity_poly.type
_entity_poly.pdbx_seq_one_letter_code
_entity_poly.pdbx_strand_id
1 'polypeptide(L)'
;MTLAAYREKLKELPLVSLFCSCINPQTIDCKPTYKAEDAVDLGWCVIKDVEVIELNKRSSGQAFEVILKPPSFDGVPEFNATMPQRRELSMEEIQKKLEAAEERRKCQEAELRKHLAEKREHEREVIQKALEENNNFIKNAKEKLEQKMEANKENREALLAAMLERLQEKDKHAEEVRKKVLALADVVDLGWCVIKDVEVIELNKRSSGQAFEVILKPPSFDGVPELNVTMPQRRELSMEEIQKKLDAAEERRKVRRTGRRGE
;
A
#
# COMPACT_ATOMS: atom_id res chain seq x y z
N MET A 1 28.97 -32.12 2.00
CA MET A 1 29.16 -33.58 1.87
C MET A 1 30.64 -33.86 1.94
N THR A 2 31.13 -34.46 3.04
CA THR A 2 32.56 -34.82 3.16
C THR A 2 32.86 -36.01 2.25
N LEU A 3 34.06 -36.06 1.66
CA LEU A 3 34.47 -37.17 0.78
C LEU A 3 34.32 -38.55 1.46
N ALA A 4 34.49 -38.60 2.77
CA ALA A 4 34.28 -39.81 3.58
C ALA A 4 32.82 -40.30 3.55
N ALA A 5 31.84 -39.39 3.72
CA ALA A 5 30.43 -39.73 3.69
C ALA A 5 29.95 -40.17 2.29
N TYR A 6 30.53 -39.59 1.24
CA TYR A 6 30.27 -40.03 -0.14
C TYR A 6 30.81 -41.44 -0.42
N ARG A 7 32.01 -41.76 0.10
CA ARG A 7 32.62 -43.09 -0.06
C ARG A 7 31.83 -44.18 0.66
N GLU A 8 31.22 -43.92 1.81
CA GLU A 8 30.33 -44.88 2.48
C GLU A 8 29.05 -45.13 1.68
N LYS A 9 28.40 -44.06 1.19
CA LYS A 9 27.19 -44.18 0.36
C LYS A 9 27.41 -45.03 -0.90
N LEU A 10 28.62 -45.03 -1.46
CA LEU A 10 28.95 -45.87 -2.61
C LEU A 10 29.09 -47.35 -2.25
N LYS A 11 29.47 -47.71 -1.02
CA LYS A 11 29.58 -49.12 -0.59
C LYS A 11 28.23 -49.80 -0.42
N GLU A 12 27.16 -49.02 -0.24
CA GLU A 12 25.78 -49.50 -0.06
C GLU A 12 25.10 -49.87 -1.39
N LEU A 13 25.70 -49.52 -2.53
CA LEU A 13 25.17 -49.88 -3.84
C LEU A 13 25.56 -51.32 -4.20
N PRO A 14 24.59 -52.17 -4.60
CA PRO A 14 24.91 -53.53 -5.04
C PRO A 14 25.83 -53.46 -6.27
N LEU A 15 26.85 -54.33 -6.31
CA LEU A 15 27.87 -54.47 -7.37
C LEU A 15 29.08 -53.52 -7.32
N VAL A 16 29.16 -52.54 -6.41
CA VAL A 16 30.36 -51.66 -6.31
C VAL A 16 31.66 -52.43 -6.00
N SER A 17 31.56 -53.59 -5.34
CA SER A 17 32.69 -54.49 -5.08
C SER A 17 33.30 -55.13 -6.32
N LEU A 18 32.58 -55.13 -7.45
CA LEU A 18 33.06 -55.70 -8.72
C LEU A 18 33.87 -54.71 -9.56
N PHE A 19 33.67 -53.40 -9.38
CA PHE A 19 34.20 -52.39 -10.29
C PHE A 19 35.57 -51.84 -9.90
N CYS A 20 36.01 -51.99 -8.64
CA CYS A 20 37.34 -51.53 -8.23
C CYS A 20 37.81 -52.11 -6.89
N SER A 21 38.94 -52.84 -6.91
CA SER A 21 39.63 -53.39 -5.72
C SER A 21 40.08 -52.30 -4.73
N CYS A 22 40.18 -51.04 -5.17
CA CYS A 22 40.59 -49.90 -4.34
C CYS A 22 39.49 -49.40 -3.38
N ILE A 23 38.23 -49.82 -3.58
CA ILE A 23 37.07 -49.34 -2.80
C ILE A 23 36.82 -50.26 -1.59
N ASN A 24 37.24 -51.52 -1.66
CA ASN A 24 37.24 -52.46 -0.56
C ASN A 24 38.55 -53.28 -0.56
N PRO A 25 39.63 -52.77 0.08
CA PRO A 25 40.83 -53.57 0.27
C PRO A 25 40.53 -54.66 1.30
N GLN A 26 39.96 -55.77 0.86
CA GLN A 26 39.91 -56.97 1.70
C GLN A 26 41.35 -57.47 1.84
N THR A 27 41.81 -57.46 3.08
CA THR A 27 43.04 -58.09 3.56
C THR A 27 42.96 -59.59 3.30
N ILE A 28 43.41 -60.04 2.13
CA ILE A 28 43.76 -61.45 1.95
C ILE A 28 45.17 -61.63 2.51
N ASP A 29 45.23 -61.78 3.83
CA ASP A 29 46.40 -62.34 4.51
C ASP A 29 46.44 -63.84 4.21
N CYS A 30 47.13 -64.25 3.14
CA CYS A 30 47.43 -65.66 2.90
C CYS A 30 48.87 -65.81 2.37
N LYS A 31 49.77 -66.24 3.27
CA LYS A 31 51.12 -66.73 2.97
C LYS A 31 51.06 -67.86 1.93
N PRO A 32 51.99 -67.93 0.95
CA PRO A 32 52.06 -69.06 0.05
C PRO A 32 52.72 -70.23 0.80
N THR A 33 51.95 -71.26 1.14
CA THR A 33 52.51 -72.57 1.49
C THR A 33 52.26 -73.50 0.32
N TYR A 34 53.30 -73.69 -0.48
CA TYR A 34 53.33 -74.67 -1.55
C TYR A 34 53.20 -76.07 -0.93
N LYS A 35 52.10 -76.77 -1.22
CA LYS A 35 51.91 -78.19 -0.92
C LYS A 35 51.56 -78.87 -2.23
N ALA A 36 52.49 -79.69 -2.70
CA ALA A 36 52.45 -80.39 -3.97
C ALA A 36 51.67 -81.71 -3.83
N GLU A 37 50.41 -81.67 -3.43
CA GLU A 37 49.54 -82.85 -3.37
C GLU A 37 48.11 -82.41 -3.68
N ASP A 38 47.83 -82.21 -4.96
CA ASP A 38 46.52 -82.37 -5.59
C ASP A 38 46.76 -82.21 -7.09
N ALA A 39 47.12 -83.34 -7.70
CA ALA A 39 47.27 -83.47 -9.14
C ALA A 39 45.92 -83.13 -9.78
N VAL A 40 45.83 -81.92 -10.35
CA VAL A 40 44.75 -81.62 -11.29
C VAL A 40 44.94 -82.59 -12.44
N ASP A 41 43.99 -83.49 -12.57
CA ASP A 41 43.91 -84.48 -13.63
C ASP A 41 44.12 -83.80 -14.99
N LEU A 42 45.30 -84.01 -15.57
CA LEU A 42 45.68 -83.55 -16.91
C LEU A 42 44.87 -84.28 -18.01
N GLY A 43 43.87 -85.08 -17.62
CA GLY A 43 42.95 -85.82 -18.48
C GLY A 43 41.76 -85.04 -19.08
N TRP A 44 41.56 -83.75 -18.80
CA TRP A 44 40.40 -82.99 -19.36
C TRP A 44 40.72 -82.08 -20.58
N CYS A 45 41.96 -81.90 -21.00
CA CYS A 45 42.26 -81.03 -22.15
C CYS A 45 43.07 -81.74 -23.23
N VAL A 46 42.48 -82.76 -23.84
CA VAL A 46 42.86 -83.14 -25.21
C VAL A 46 42.18 -82.14 -26.16
N ILE A 47 42.78 -80.97 -26.37
CA ILE A 47 42.37 -80.04 -27.45
C ILE A 47 42.74 -80.76 -28.74
N LYS A 48 41.77 -81.49 -29.33
CA LYS A 48 42.07 -82.37 -30.46
C LYS A 48 42.43 -81.63 -31.74
N ASP A 49 42.00 -80.38 -31.93
CA ASP A 49 42.34 -79.58 -33.11
C ASP A 49 42.34 -78.08 -32.75
N VAL A 50 43.49 -77.41 -32.84
CA VAL A 50 43.59 -75.93 -32.78
C VAL A 50 43.42 -75.41 -34.20
N GLU A 51 42.37 -74.63 -34.45
CA GLU A 51 42.13 -74.03 -35.76
C GLU A 51 42.60 -72.57 -35.76
N VAL A 52 43.45 -72.21 -36.73
CA VAL A 52 43.96 -70.85 -36.91
C VAL A 52 43.50 -70.33 -38.27
N ILE A 53 42.66 -69.32 -38.26
CA ILE A 53 42.15 -68.65 -39.46
C ILE A 53 42.98 -67.38 -39.66
N GLU A 54 43.76 -67.30 -40.73
CA GLU A 54 44.50 -66.08 -41.04
C GLU A 54 43.55 -64.98 -41.53
N LEU A 55 43.54 -63.80 -40.89
CA LEU A 55 42.69 -62.68 -41.29
C LEU A 55 43.41 -61.76 -42.27
N ASN A 56 44.55 -61.20 -41.86
CA ASN A 56 45.23 -60.18 -42.65
C ASN A 56 46.73 -60.15 -42.37
N LYS A 57 47.53 -59.94 -43.43
CA LYS A 57 48.97 -59.70 -43.34
C LYS A 57 49.28 -58.32 -43.93
N ARG A 58 49.90 -57.45 -43.13
CA ARG A 58 50.38 -56.12 -43.53
C ARG A 58 51.89 -56.05 -43.30
N SER A 59 52.54 -55.06 -43.90
CA SER A 59 53.96 -54.80 -43.67
C SER A 59 54.30 -54.55 -42.19
N SER A 60 53.33 -54.09 -41.41
CA SER A 60 53.45 -53.84 -39.97
C SER A 60 53.13 -55.04 -39.08
N GLY A 61 52.66 -56.17 -39.62
CA GLY A 61 52.34 -57.36 -38.82
C GLY A 61 51.28 -58.28 -39.43
N GLN A 62 50.93 -59.32 -38.69
CA GLN A 62 49.97 -60.34 -39.11
C GLN A 62 48.87 -60.50 -38.06
N ALA A 63 47.63 -60.72 -38.50
CA ALA A 63 46.46 -60.95 -37.67
C ALA A 63 45.78 -62.27 -38.08
N PHE A 64 45.42 -63.06 -37.08
CA PHE A 64 44.76 -64.35 -37.23
C PHE A 64 43.81 -64.59 -36.04
N GLU A 65 42.78 -65.38 -36.26
CA GLU A 65 41.82 -65.83 -35.26
C GLU A 65 42.14 -67.28 -34.88
N VAL A 66 42.20 -67.55 -33.57
CA VAL A 66 42.50 -68.89 -33.05
C VAL A 66 41.26 -69.42 -32.36
N ILE A 67 40.72 -70.51 -32.89
CA ILE A 67 39.57 -71.22 -32.33
C ILE A 67 40.10 -72.47 -31.63
N LEU A 68 40.11 -72.42 -30.30
CA LEU A 68 40.52 -73.54 -29.44
C LEU A 68 39.38 -74.54 -29.23
N LYS A 69 38.14 -74.08 -29.37
CA LYS A 69 36.92 -74.88 -29.30
C LYS A 69 35.83 -74.18 -30.12
N PRO A 70 35.19 -74.85 -31.10
CA PRO A 70 34.10 -74.24 -31.84
C PRO A 70 32.95 -73.90 -30.87
N PRO A 71 32.17 -72.84 -31.15
CA PRO A 71 31.06 -72.44 -30.29
C PRO A 71 30.11 -73.62 -30.07
N SER A 72 29.72 -73.87 -28.82
CA SER A 72 28.86 -75.00 -28.45
C SER A 72 27.42 -74.89 -28.99
N PHE A 73 27.09 -73.75 -29.60
CA PHE A 73 25.79 -73.38 -30.14
C PHE A 73 26.04 -72.69 -31.50
N ASP A 74 25.55 -73.29 -32.59
CA ASP A 74 25.66 -72.76 -33.96
C ASP A 74 24.74 -71.56 -34.22
N GLY A 75 23.97 -71.12 -33.23
CA GLY A 75 23.12 -69.94 -33.34
C GLY A 75 23.89 -68.66 -33.00
N VAL A 76 23.63 -67.60 -33.77
CA VAL A 76 24.01 -66.21 -33.44
C VAL A 76 23.60 -65.93 -31.99
N PRO A 77 24.40 -65.21 -31.18
CA PRO A 77 23.99 -64.83 -29.84
C PRO A 77 22.65 -64.10 -29.91
N GLU A 78 21.59 -64.70 -29.36
CA GLU A 78 20.31 -64.01 -29.10
C GLU A 78 20.55 -63.02 -27.95
N PHE A 79 21.27 -61.94 -28.23
CA PHE A 79 21.40 -60.82 -27.33
C PHE A 79 20.04 -60.14 -27.26
N ASN A 80 19.22 -60.59 -26.29
CA ASN A 80 17.92 -60.05 -25.88
C ASN A 80 17.37 -58.94 -26.79
N ALA A 81 16.78 -59.34 -27.92
CA ALA A 81 16.02 -58.46 -28.82
C ALA A 81 14.76 -57.85 -28.14
N THR A 82 14.54 -58.14 -26.84
CA THR A 82 13.49 -57.57 -26.00
C THR A 82 13.77 -56.14 -25.57
N MET A 83 15.02 -55.65 -25.66
CA MET A 83 15.27 -54.22 -25.49
C MET A 83 14.75 -53.52 -26.75
N PRO A 84 13.71 -52.67 -26.66
CA PRO A 84 13.21 -51.96 -27.83
C PRO A 84 14.40 -51.23 -28.43
N GLN A 85 14.75 -51.59 -29.66
CA GLN A 85 15.76 -50.90 -30.42
C GLN A 85 15.35 -49.43 -30.38
N ARG A 86 16.09 -48.59 -29.65
CA ARG A 86 15.71 -47.18 -29.47
C ARG A 86 15.64 -46.62 -30.88
N ARG A 87 14.42 -46.28 -31.32
CA ARG A 87 14.22 -45.61 -32.61
C ARG A 87 15.17 -44.42 -32.62
N GLU A 88 16.00 -44.36 -33.66
CA GLU A 88 16.85 -43.22 -33.88
C GLU A 88 15.94 -42.00 -34.02
N LEU A 89 16.10 -41.03 -33.11
CA LEU A 89 15.27 -39.83 -33.11
C LEU A 89 15.58 -39.03 -34.37
N SER A 90 14.55 -38.63 -35.11
CA SER A 90 14.75 -37.79 -36.29
C SER A 90 15.27 -36.42 -35.88
N MET A 91 15.95 -35.71 -36.79
CA MET A 91 16.47 -34.37 -36.49
C MET A 91 15.33 -33.40 -36.09
N GLU A 92 14.16 -33.57 -36.68
CA GLU A 92 12.93 -32.82 -36.37
C GLU A 92 12.43 -33.09 -34.95
N GLU A 93 12.45 -34.35 -34.49
CA GLU A 93 12.05 -34.70 -33.13
C GLU A 93 13.02 -34.14 -32.07
N ILE A 94 14.32 -34.09 -32.39
CA ILE A 94 15.33 -33.49 -31.52
C ILE A 94 15.09 -31.98 -31.42
N GLN A 95 14.91 -31.29 -32.55
CA GLN A 95 14.60 -29.85 -32.56
C GLN A 95 13.34 -29.54 -31.78
N LYS A 96 12.26 -30.28 -32.00
CA LYS A 96 10.99 -30.09 -31.29
C LYS A 96 11.13 -30.25 -29.78
N LYS A 97 11.96 -31.19 -29.30
CA LYS A 97 12.23 -31.34 -27.85
C LYS A 97 13.05 -30.18 -27.28
N LEU A 98 14.01 -29.66 -28.04
CA LEU A 98 14.81 -28.49 -27.63
C LEU A 98 13.94 -27.23 -27.57
N GLU A 99 13.12 -27.00 -28.60
CA GLU A 99 12.18 -25.88 -28.66
C GLU A 99 11.14 -25.95 -27.54
N ALA A 100 10.56 -27.13 -27.29
CA ALA A 100 9.64 -27.31 -26.16
C ALA A 100 10.30 -27.01 -24.80
N ALA A 101 11.59 -27.30 -24.64
CA ALA A 101 12.33 -26.93 -23.43
C ALA A 101 12.62 -25.42 -23.36
N GLU A 102 12.88 -24.78 -24.50
CA GLU A 102 13.03 -23.34 -24.59
C GLU A 102 11.73 -22.59 -24.27
N GLU A 103 10.61 -23.04 -24.81
CA GLU A 103 9.30 -22.46 -24.54
C GLU A 103 8.91 -22.59 -23.06
N ARG A 104 9.26 -23.71 -22.40
CA ARG A 104 9.10 -23.81 -20.94
C ARG A 104 9.94 -22.79 -20.17
N ARG A 105 11.19 -22.52 -20.60
CA ARG A 105 12.02 -21.49 -19.98
C ARG A 105 11.44 -20.09 -20.22
N LYS A 106 11.03 -19.78 -21.46
CA LYS A 106 10.40 -18.50 -21.80
C LYS A 106 9.11 -18.26 -21.03
N CYS A 107 8.28 -19.29 -20.89
CA CYS A 107 7.04 -19.23 -20.13
C CYS A 107 7.29 -18.87 -18.66
N GLN A 108 8.21 -19.57 -17.99
CA GLN A 108 8.60 -19.24 -16.61
C GLN A 108 9.15 -17.82 -16.46
N GLU A 109 9.96 -17.38 -17.43
CA GLU A 109 10.50 -16.02 -17.42
C GLU A 109 9.41 -14.97 -17.66
N ALA A 110 8.46 -15.24 -18.55
CA ALA A 110 7.32 -14.37 -18.81
C ALA A 110 6.39 -14.25 -17.59
N GLU A 111 6.13 -15.36 -16.89
CA GLU A 111 5.37 -15.36 -15.64
C GLU A 111 6.06 -14.52 -14.56
N LEU A 112 7.38 -14.68 -14.40
CA LEU A 112 8.16 -13.86 -13.47
C LEU A 112 8.10 -12.37 -13.84
N ARG A 113 8.28 -12.03 -15.12
CA ARG A 113 8.17 -10.66 -15.62
C ARG A 113 6.78 -10.07 -15.38
N LYS A 114 5.72 -10.86 -15.60
CA LYS A 114 4.34 -10.45 -15.34
C LYS A 114 4.14 -10.10 -13.86
N HIS A 115 4.55 -10.96 -12.95
CA HIS A 115 4.42 -10.70 -11.52
C HIS A 115 5.25 -9.49 -11.06
N LEU A 116 6.42 -9.25 -11.66
CA LEU A 116 7.19 -8.03 -11.41
C LEU A 116 6.50 -6.77 -11.95
N ALA A 117 5.84 -6.85 -13.11
CA ALA A 117 5.07 -5.75 -13.67
C ALA A 117 3.85 -5.42 -12.80
N GLU A 118 3.13 -6.45 -12.32
CA GLU A 118 2.01 -6.30 -11.37
C GLU A 118 2.46 -5.60 -10.08
N LYS A 119 3.63 -5.97 -9.52
CA LYS A 119 4.19 -5.28 -8.35
C LYS A 119 4.49 -3.81 -8.63
N ARG A 120 5.06 -3.49 -9.79
CA ARG A 120 5.34 -2.11 -10.21
C ARG A 120 4.06 -1.30 -10.40
N GLU A 121 3.00 -1.93 -10.89
CA GLU A 121 1.68 -1.31 -11.00
C GLU A 121 1.09 -1.01 -9.63
N HIS A 122 1.13 -1.99 -8.72
CA HIS A 122 0.66 -1.80 -7.36
C HIS A 122 1.42 -0.68 -6.61
N GLU A 123 2.75 -0.60 -6.78
CA GLU A 123 3.55 0.51 -6.24
C GLU A 123 3.05 1.89 -6.73
N ARG A 124 2.70 2.01 -8.02
CA ARG A 124 2.12 3.24 -8.58
C ARG A 124 0.74 3.53 -8.02
N GLU A 125 -0.13 2.52 -7.93
CA GLU A 125 -1.47 2.65 -7.37
C GLU A 125 -1.44 3.12 -5.91
N VAL A 126 -0.51 2.60 -5.10
CA VAL A 126 -0.36 3.01 -3.69
C VAL A 126 0.02 4.48 -3.59
N ILE A 127 0.98 4.94 -4.41
CA ILE A 127 1.38 6.36 -4.44
C ILE A 127 0.21 7.23 -4.89
N GLN A 128 -0.47 6.84 -5.97
CA GLN A 128 -1.62 7.58 -6.50
C GLN A 128 -2.75 7.68 -5.47
N LYS A 129 -3.08 6.57 -4.81
CA LYS A 129 -4.11 6.51 -3.78
C LYS A 129 -3.78 7.43 -2.61
N ALA A 130 -2.52 7.46 -2.16
CA ALA A 130 -2.09 8.36 -1.09
C ALA A 130 -2.27 9.85 -1.48
N LEU A 131 -1.99 10.20 -2.73
CA LEU A 131 -2.23 11.55 -3.25
C LEU A 131 -3.72 11.88 -3.35
N GLU A 132 -4.54 10.95 -3.85
CA GLU A 132 -5.99 11.10 -3.95
C GLU A 132 -6.65 11.26 -2.58
N GLU A 133 -6.27 10.46 -1.59
CA GLU A 133 -6.77 10.59 -0.22
C GLU A 133 -6.42 11.95 0.40
N ASN A 134 -5.21 12.45 0.17
CA ASN A 134 -4.80 13.77 0.63
C ASN A 134 -5.64 14.88 -0.04
N ASN A 135 -5.80 14.81 -1.36
CA ASN A 135 -6.62 15.76 -2.12
C ASN A 135 -8.08 15.74 -1.66
N ASN A 136 -8.64 14.55 -1.41
CA ASN A 136 -10.00 14.39 -0.88
C ASN A 136 -10.13 14.96 0.52
N PHE A 137 -9.12 14.80 1.38
CA PHE A 137 -9.11 15.42 2.70
C PHE A 137 -9.15 16.95 2.61
N ILE A 138 -8.31 17.55 1.76
CA ILE A 138 -8.26 18.99 1.54
C ILE A 138 -9.60 19.50 1.01
N LYS A 139 -10.17 18.84 -0.01
CA LYS A 139 -11.46 19.19 -0.59
C LYS A 139 -12.57 19.15 0.45
N ASN A 140 -12.70 18.05 1.18
CA ASN A 140 -13.72 17.88 2.20
C ASN A 140 -13.57 18.87 3.36
N ALA A 141 -12.34 19.20 3.74
CA ALA A 141 -12.07 20.21 4.77
C ALA A 141 -12.47 21.62 4.30
N LYS A 142 -12.18 21.96 3.03
CA LYS A 142 -12.59 23.23 2.42
C LYS A 142 -14.10 23.36 2.36
N GLU A 143 -14.79 22.36 1.81
CA GLU A 143 -16.26 22.35 1.70
C GLU A 143 -16.94 22.46 3.07
N LYS A 144 -16.45 21.74 4.08
CA LYS A 144 -16.98 21.85 5.45
C LYS A 144 -16.77 23.23 6.07
N LEU A 145 -15.65 23.88 5.78
CA LEU A 145 -15.39 25.24 6.26
C LEU A 145 -16.36 26.23 5.58
N GLU A 146 -16.50 26.13 4.27
CA GLU A 146 -17.38 26.98 3.47
C GLU A 146 -18.84 26.85 3.94
N GLN A 147 -19.33 25.63 4.12
CA GLN A 147 -20.67 25.37 4.69
C GLN A 147 -20.85 26.00 6.08
N LYS A 148 -19.85 25.90 6.97
CA LYS A 148 -19.93 26.50 8.30
C LYS A 148 -19.93 28.03 8.26
N MET A 149 -19.17 28.62 7.33
CA MET A 149 -19.12 30.06 7.15
C MET A 149 -20.44 30.59 6.60
N GLU A 150 -21.03 29.90 5.61
CA GLU A 150 -22.33 30.31 5.06
C GLU A 150 -23.45 30.15 6.10
N ALA A 151 -23.51 29.03 6.81
CA ALA A 151 -24.47 28.84 7.89
C ALA A 151 -24.30 29.89 9.01
N ASN A 152 -23.07 30.29 9.35
CA ASN A 152 -22.84 31.36 10.33
C ASN A 152 -23.35 32.72 9.82
N LYS A 153 -23.10 33.02 8.55
CA LYS A 153 -23.55 34.24 7.88
C LYS A 153 -25.07 34.30 7.83
N GLU A 154 -25.74 33.25 7.35
CA GLU A 154 -27.20 33.14 7.33
C GLU A 154 -27.81 33.29 8.72
N ASN A 155 -27.24 32.64 9.75
CA ASN A 155 -27.69 32.78 11.13
C ASN A 155 -27.58 34.23 11.63
N ARG A 156 -26.49 34.92 11.30
CA ARG A 156 -26.30 36.32 11.67
C ARG A 156 -27.29 37.23 10.94
N GLU A 157 -27.51 37.00 9.66
CA GLU A 157 -28.47 37.74 8.84
C GLU A 157 -29.90 37.52 9.35
N ALA A 158 -30.28 36.29 9.67
CA ALA A 158 -31.58 35.97 10.26
C ALA A 158 -31.80 36.65 11.62
N LEU A 159 -30.78 36.69 12.49
CA LEU A 159 -30.86 37.40 13.76
C LEU A 159 -31.09 38.90 13.57
N LEU A 160 -30.35 39.52 12.64
CA LEU A 160 -30.51 40.93 12.33
C LEU A 160 -31.86 41.23 11.68
N ALA A 161 -32.30 40.40 10.74
CA ALA A 161 -33.61 40.53 10.10
C ALA A 161 -34.74 40.46 11.13
N ALA A 162 -34.71 39.47 12.04
CA ALA A 162 -35.68 39.35 13.11
C ALA A 162 -35.66 40.55 14.10
N MET A 163 -34.48 41.13 14.35
CA MET A 163 -34.38 42.35 15.18
C MET A 163 -34.99 43.56 14.46
N LEU A 164 -34.68 43.75 13.18
CA LEU A 164 -35.21 44.85 12.37
C LEU A 164 -36.72 44.74 12.19
N GLU A 165 -37.25 43.53 11.99
CA GLU A 165 -38.69 43.29 11.88
C GLU A 165 -39.45 43.70 13.14
N ARG A 166 -38.94 43.33 14.33
CA ARG A 166 -39.53 43.76 15.60
C ARG A 166 -39.51 45.27 15.78
N LEU A 167 -38.47 45.96 15.30
CA LEU A 167 -38.40 47.42 15.36
C LEU A 167 -39.40 48.06 14.39
N GLN A 168 -39.48 47.56 13.15
CA GLN A 168 -40.45 48.03 12.16
C GLN A 168 -41.90 47.82 12.62
N GLU A 169 -42.19 46.74 13.35
CA GLU A 169 -43.52 46.51 13.93
C GLU A 169 -43.86 47.55 15.01
N LYS A 170 -42.88 47.94 15.85
CA LYS A 170 -43.06 49.04 16.82
C LYS A 170 -43.31 50.38 16.13
N ASP A 171 -42.61 50.66 15.04
CA ASP A 171 -42.82 51.89 14.26
C ASP A 171 -44.20 51.92 13.60
N LYS A 172 -44.65 50.81 13.01
CA LYS A 172 -46.02 50.66 12.47
C LYS A 172 -47.07 50.89 13.55
N HIS A 173 -46.89 50.31 14.75
CA HIS A 173 -47.79 50.52 15.86
C HIS A 173 -47.83 51.99 16.31
N ALA A 174 -46.69 52.67 16.37
CA ALA A 174 -46.64 54.09 16.70
C ALA A 174 -47.40 54.95 15.68
N GLU A 175 -47.28 54.66 14.38
CA GLU A 175 -48.04 55.32 13.32
C GLU A 175 -49.54 55.04 13.40
N GLU A 176 -49.94 53.80 13.71
CA GLU A 176 -51.35 53.46 13.93
C GLU A 176 -51.93 54.22 15.13
N VAL A 177 -51.17 54.33 16.24
CA VAL A 177 -51.58 55.11 17.41
C VAL A 177 -51.73 56.58 17.04
N ARG A 178 -50.79 57.18 16.30
CA ARG A 178 -50.91 58.57 15.79
C ARG A 178 -52.16 58.77 14.95
N LYS A 179 -52.43 57.85 14.00
CA LYS A 179 -53.65 57.90 13.17
C LYS A 179 -54.92 57.78 14.00
N LYS A 180 -54.95 56.90 15.01
CA LYS A 180 -56.09 56.78 15.93
C LYS A 180 -56.30 58.04 16.76
N VAL A 181 -55.23 58.66 17.27
CA VAL A 181 -55.31 59.93 18.01
C VAL A 181 -55.85 61.04 17.11
N LEU A 182 -55.35 61.15 15.87
CA LEU A 182 -55.83 62.13 14.89
C LEU A 182 -57.31 61.89 14.54
N ALA A 183 -57.70 60.65 14.23
CA ALA A 183 -59.09 60.32 13.93
C ALA A 183 -60.03 60.57 15.12
N LEU A 184 -59.57 60.32 16.36
CA LEU A 184 -60.33 60.67 17.56
C LEU A 184 -60.40 62.19 17.75
N ALA A 185 -59.35 62.95 17.42
CA ALA A 185 -59.40 64.40 17.47
C ALA A 185 -60.43 64.96 16.47
N ASP A 186 -60.54 64.37 15.26
CA ASP A 186 -61.53 64.76 14.26
C ASP A 186 -62.97 64.38 14.66
N VAL A 187 -63.16 63.27 15.40
CA VAL A 187 -64.48 62.87 15.93
C VAL A 187 -64.85 63.69 17.18
N VAL A 188 -63.86 64.11 17.95
CA VAL A 188 -64.01 65.06 19.06
C VAL A 188 -63.87 66.49 18.51
N ASP A 189 -64.63 66.81 17.47
CA ASP A 189 -64.95 68.21 17.12
C ASP A 189 -66.03 68.76 18.09
N LEU A 190 -65.77 68.55 19.39
CA LEU A 190 -66.58 68.99 20.51
C LEU A 190 -65.65 69.46 21.63
N GLY A 191 -65.11 70.66 21.45
CA GLY A 191 -64.96 71.65 22.52
C GLY A 191 -64.20 71.24 23.79
N TRP A 192 -62.97 70.74 23.70
CA TRP A 192 -62.08 70.66 24.86
C TRP A 192 -60.78 71.44 24.64
N CYS A 193 -60.73 72.59 25.32
CA CYS A 193 -59.55 73.39 25.65
C CYS A 193 -58.84 74.13 24.50
N VAL A 194 -59.55 75.09 23.92
CA VAL A 194 -58.94 76.42 23.79
C VAL A 194 -58.63 76.89 25.22
N ILE A 195 -57.38 76.73 25.67
CA ILE A 195 -56.87 77.49 26.82
C ILE A 195 -56.81 78.96 26.36
N LYS A 196 -57.96 79.62 26.40
CA LYS A 196 -58.04 81.07 26.55
C LYS A 196 -57.81 81.32 28.04
N ASP A 197 -56.91 82.26 28.31
CA ASP A 197 -56.63 82.87 29.62
C ASP A 197 -55.67 82.07 30.53
N VAL A 198 -54.38 82.10 30.17
CA VAL A 198 -53.32 82.10 31.19
C VAL A 198 -53.29 83.50 31.80
N GLU A 199 -54.10 83.71 32.84
CA GLU A 199 -53.90 84.84 33.76
C GLU A 199 -52.75 84.50 34.72
N VAL A 200 -51.66 85.25 34.60
CA VAL A 200 -50.53 85.22 35.54
C VAL A 200 -50.95 85.97 36.80
N ILE A 201 -51.19 85.26 37.90
CA ILE A 201 -51.36 85.87 39.23
C ILE A 201 -49.97 86.03 39.86
N GLU A 202 -49.47 87.26 39.94
CA GLU A 202 -48.24 87.60 40.67
C GLU A 202 -48.45 87.43 42.19
N LEU A 203 -47.92 86.36 42.76
CA LEU A 203 -47.82 86.20 44.21
C LEU A 203 -46.42 86.63 44.71
N ASN A 204 -46.38 87.82 45.30
CA ASN A 204 -45.43 88.34 46.29
C ASN A 204 -43.92 88.27 46.00
N LYS A 205 -43.34 89.46 45.81
CA LYS A 205 -41.91 89.77 45.93
C LYS A 205 -41.39 89.36 47.32
N ARG A 206 -40.49 88.37 47.38
CA ARG A 206 -39.64 88.11 48.56
C ARG A 206 -38.27 88.76 48.37
N SER A 207 -37.86 89.56 49.34
CA SER A 207 -36.59 90.30 49.43
C SER A 207 -35.44 89.50 50.07
N SER A 208 -35.47 88.16 50.01
CA SER A 208 -34.42 87.34 50.61
C SER A 208 -34.27 86.00 49.89
N GLY A 209 -33.14 85.83 49.21
CA GLY A 209 -32.66 84.54 48.70
C GLY A 209 -32.64 84.47 47.17
N GLN A 210 -31.44 84.38 46.61
CA GLN A 210 -31.25 83.91 45.24
C GLN A 210 -31.78 82.47 45.16
N ALA A 211 -32.93 82.29 44.50
CA ALA A 211 -33.37 80.99 44.04
C ALA A 211 -32.77 80.79 42.64
N PHE A 212 -31.90 79.80 42.49
CA PHE A 212 -31.39 79.38 41.20
C PHE A 212 -32.29 78.25 40.70
N GLU A 213 -32.90 78.46 39.55
CA GLU A 213 -33.56 77.38 38.81
C GLU A 213 -32.47 76.51 38.20
N VAL A 214 -32.19 75.36 38.81
CA VAL A 214 -31.35 74.33 38.20
C VAL A 214 -32.21 73.62 37.17
N ILE A 215 -32.22 74.16 35.96
CA ILE A 215 -32.65 73.41 34.79
C ILE A 215 -31.57 72.36 34.56
N LEU A 216 -31.78 71.14 35.07
CA LEU A 216 -31.11 69.98 34.53
C LEU A 216 -31.61 69.85 33.10
N LYS A 217 -30.83 70.41 32.17
CA LYS A 217 -30.96 70.16 30.75
C LYS A 217 -31.10 68.64 30.60
N PRO A 218 -32.15 68.10 29.95
CA PRO A 218 -32.10 66.70 29.55
C PRO A 218 -30.78 66.55 28.80
N PRO A 219 -29.97 65.51 29.09
CA PRO A 219 -28.67 65.37 28.45
C PRO A 219 -28.92 65.49 26.95
N SER A 220 -28.39 66.54 26.34
CA SER A 220 -28.32 66.64 24.89
C SER A 220 -27.45 65.47 24.48
N PHE A 221 -28.11 64.37 24.11
CA PHE A 221 -27.48 63.23 23.51
C PHE A 221 -27.15 63.63 22.07
N ASP A 222 -26.11 64.45 21.93
CA ASP A 222 -25.45 64.74 20.66
C ASP A 222 -24.54 63.58 20.23
N GLY A 223 -24.51 62.50 21.01
CA GLY A 223 -24.03 61.22 20.52
C GLY A 223 -25.09 60.62 19.62
N VAL A 224 -24.79 60.44 18.33
CA VAL A 224 -25.25 59.21 17.68
C VAL A 224 -24.83 58.07 18.63
N PRO A 225 -25.66 57.06 18.95
CA PRO A 225 -25.10 55.83 19.48
C PRO A 225 -24.19 55.31 18.37
N GLU A 226 -22.90 55.63 18.44
CA GLU A 226 -21.89 54.81 17.83
C GLU A 226 -22.05 53.46 18.53
N LEU A 227 -22.96 52.66 17.99
CA LEU A 227 -22.75 51.23 17.87
C LEU A 227 -21.41 51.10 17.16
N ASN A 228 -20.32 51.24 17.93
CA ASN A 228 -19.04 50.67 17.60
C ASN A 228 -19.25 49.15 17.65
N VAL A 229 -19.95 48.65 16.63
CA VAL A 229 -19.74 47.34 16.07
C VAL A 229 -18.41 47.42 15.34
N THR A 230 -17.34 47.80 16.05
CA THR A 230 -16.02 47.40 15.66
C THR A 230 -16.01 45.90 15.92
N MET A 231 -16.49 45.14 14.93
CA MET A 231 -16.11 43.73 14.79
C MET A 231 -14.61 43.69 15.09
N PRO A 232 -14.12 42.83 16.00
CA PRO A 232 -12.69 42.77 16.25
C PRO A 232 -12.02 42.62 14.90
N GLN A 233 -11.23 43.61 14.49
CA GLN A 233 -10.51 43.55 13.23
C GLN A 233 -9.71 42.26 13.30
N ARG A 234 -10.07 41.31 12.44
CA ARG A 234 -9.41 40.01 12.35
C ARG A 234 -7.98 40.36 11.99
N ARG A 235 -7.09 40.36 12.99
CA ARG A 235 -5.68 40.70 12.81
C ARG A 235 -5.18 39.77 11.71
N GLU A 236 -4.87 40.34 10.55
CA GLU A 236 -4.32 39.57 9.44
C GLU A 236 -2.98 39.04 9.92
N LEU A 237 -2.95 37.76 10.27
CA LEU A 237 -1.73 37.09 10.69
C LEU A 237 -0.79 37.09 9.49
N SER A 238 0.45 37.51 9.70
CA SER A 238 1.44 37.47 8.61
C SER A 238 1.61 36.01 8.14
N MET A 239 2.04 35.83 6.90
CA MET A 239 2.34 34.48 6.36
C MET A 239 3.32 33.72 7.26
N GLU A 240 4.25 34.43 7.90
CA GLU A 240 5.20 33.88 8.85
C GLU A 240 4.54 33.42 10.16
N GLU A 241 3.58 34.18 10.69
CA GLU A 241 2.81 33.79 11.88
C GLU A 241 1.89 32.59 11.61
N ILE A 242 1.33 32.50 10.40
CA ILE A 242 0.52 31.34 9.97
C ILE A 242 1.39 30.10 9.88
N GLN A 243 2.56 30.20 9.24
CA GLN A 243 3.49 29.07 9.11
C GLN A 243 3.95 28.58 10.49
N LYS A 244 4.34 29.50 11.38
CA LYS A 244 4.75 29.17 12.76
C LYS A 244 3.65 28.46 13.55
N LYS A 245 2.37 28.83 13.34
CA LYS A 245 1.23 28.16 13.98
C LYS A 245 0.98 26.76 13.41
N LEU A 246 1.19 26.56 12.12
CA LEU A 246 1.09 25.25 11.47
C LEU A 246 2.19 24.31 11.96
N ASP A 247 3.43 24.77 12.00
CA ASP A 247 4.58 23.98 12.48
C ASP A 247 4.38 23.58 13.96
N ALA A 248 3.94 24.52 14.81
CA ALA A 248 3.61 24.24 16.21
C ALA A 248 2.41 23.30 16.38
N ALA A 249 1.50 23.24 15.42
CA ALA A 249 0.39 22.30 15.43
C ALA A 249 0.83 20.90 14.96
N GLU A 250 1.78 20.83 14.01
CA GLU A 250 2.37 19.59 13.54
C GLU A 250 3.22 18.93 14.63
N GLU A 251 4.03 19.69 15.37
CA GLU A 251 4.80 19.16 16.51
C GLU A 251 3.88 18.60 17.60
N ARG A 252 2.76 19.26 17.89
CA ARG A 252 1.73 18.73 18.81
C ARG A 252 1.12 17.41 18.32
N ARG A 253 0.98 17.23 17.00
CA ARG A 253 0.51 15.98 16.40
C ARG A 253 1.57 14.88 16.46
N LYS A 254 2.86 15.21 16.28
CA LYS A 254 3.97 14.25 16.43
C LYS A 254 4.06 13.72 17.87
N VAL A 255 4.00 14.61 18.86
CA VAL A 255 4.00 14.22 20.29
C VAL A 255 2.82 13.31 20.64
N ARG A 256 1.62 13.57 20.11
CA ARG A 256 0.45 12.69 20.30
C ARG A 256 0.62 11.31 19.65
N ARG A 257 1.36 11.21 18.54
CA ARG A 257 1.60 9.95 17.83
C ARG A 257 2.68 9.10 18.50
N THR A 258 3.69 9.73 19.10
CA THR A 258 4.75 9.02 19.85
C THR A 258 4.26 8.56 21.22
N GLY A 259 3.38 9.31 21.89
CA GLY A 259 2.79 8.89 23.18
C GLY A 259 1.83 7.71 23.13
N ARG A 260 1.35 7.28 21.95
CA ARG A 260 0.45 6.12 21.78
C ARG A 260 1.15 4.81 21.41
N ARG A 261 2.49 4.81 21.28
CA ARG A 261 3.29 3.59 21.02
C ARG A 261 4.02 3.07 22.28
N GLY A 262 3.72 3.62 23.45
CA GLY A 262 4.38 3.31 24.72
C GLY A 262 3.44 2.76 25.80
N GLU A 263 2.30 2.19 25.42
CA GLU A 263 1.43 1.37 26.28
C GLU A 263 1.12 0.05 25.57
#